data_AF-U1H0K9-F1
#
_entry.id   AF-U1H0K9-F1
#
_cell.length_a   1.000
_cell.length_b   1.000
_cell.length_c   1.000
_cell.angle_alpha   90.00
_cell.angle_beta   90.00
_cell.angle_gamma   90.00
#
_symmetry.space_group_name_H-M   'P 1'
#
loop_
_entity.id
_entity.type
_entity.pdbx_description
1 polymer ?
#
loop_
_entity_poly.entity_id
_entity_poly.type
_entity_poly.pdbx_seq_one_letter_code
_entity_poly.pdbx_strand_id
1 'polypeptide(L)'
;MDHGNYLAYGLGATACWILGLPHGLAVLHGKTRRGGLVFDAADMIKDALILPQAFISSLNGDEVNDFRHHCIENLLQFEALDIIIEGLKQLAQQGAE
;
A
#
# COMPACT_ATOMS: atom_id res chain seq x y z
N MET A 1 -3.04 -12.33 5.54
CA MET A 1 -2.71 -10.90 5.79
C MET A 1 -1.31 -10.55 5.26
N ASP A 2 -0.24 -11.23 5.69
CA ASP A 2 1.13 -10.90 5.28
C ASP A 2 1.36 -10.88 3.76
N HIS A 3 0.81 -11.85 3.03
CA HIS A 3 0.91 -11.89 1.56
C HIS A 3 0.29 -10.64 0.89
N GLY A 4 -0.82 -10.14 1.40
CA GLY A 4 -1.47 -8.95 0.87
C GLY A 4 -0.70 -7.67 1.22
N ASN A 5 -0.06 -7.64 2.39
CA ASN A 5 0.82 -6.54 2.79
C ASN A 5 1.99 -6.39 1.81
N TYR A 6 2.57 -7.48 1.31
CA TYR A 6 3.62 -7.41 0.29
C TYR A 6 3.15 -6.77 -1.02
N LEU A 7 1.89 -7.00 -1.43
CA LEU A 7 1.31 -6.31 -2.58
C LEU A 7 1.19 -4.81 -2.33
N ALA A 8 0.68 -4.43 -1.15
CA ALA A 8 0.58 -3.02 -0.75
C ALA A 8 1.95 -2.32 -0.69
N TYR A 9 2.97 -2.98 -0.13
CA TYR A 9 4.34 -2.48 -0.13
C TYR A 9 4.90 -2.31 -1.55
N GLY A 10 4.58 -3.23 -2.46
CA GLY A 10 4.95 -3.11 -3.88
C GLY A 10 4.35 -1.87 -4.54
N LEU A 11 3.07 -1.58 -4.29
CA LEU A 11 2.42 -0.36 -4.77
C LEU A 11 3.02 0.90 -4.13
N GLY A 12 3.22 0.89 -2.81
CA GLY A 12 3.85 2.01 -2.09
C GLY A 12 5.26 2.31 -2.60
N ALA A 13 6.07 1.28 -2.87
CA ALA A 13 7.39 1.43 -3.48
C ALA A 13 7.32 1.96 -4.91
N THR A 14 6.37 1.48 -5.71
CA THR A 14 6.14 1.97 -7.08
C THR A 14 5.77 3.46 -7.07
N ALA A 15 4.83 3.86 -6.22
CA ALA A 15 4.41 5.25 -6.09
C ALA A 15 5.57 6.17 -5.67
N CYS A 16 6.34 5.77 -4.65
CA CYS A 16 7.51 6.53 -4.21
C CYS A 16 8.54 6.66 -5.34
N TRP A 17 8.81 5.58 -6.08
CA TRP A 17 9.76 5.58 -7.18
C TRP A 17 9.32 6.51 -8.32
N ILE A 18 8.06 6.45 -8.74
CA ILE A 18 7.52 7.31 -9.82
C ILE A 18 7.62 8.79 -9.45
N LEU A 19 7.34 9.13 -8.19
CA LEU A 19 7.42 10.51 -7.70
C LEU A 19 8.84 10.96 -7.32
N GLY A 20 9.84 10.08 -7.42
CA GLY A 20 11.23 10.38 -7.04
C GLY A 20 11.43 10.56 -5.53
N LEU A 21 10.57 10.00 -4.69
CA LEU A 21 10.64 10.09 -3.24
C LEU A 21 11.56 9.01 -2.65
N PRO A 22 12.61 9.36 -1.89
CA PRO A 22 13.44 8.37 -1.22
C PRO A 22 12.64 7.58 -0.17
N HIS A 23 12.66 6.24 -0.26
CA HIS A 23 11.89 5.37 0.64
C HIS A 23 12.24 5.54 2.13
N GLY A 24 13.38 6.15 2.46
CA GLY A 24 13.81 6.41 3.83
C GLY A 24 13.15 7.61 4.51
N LEU A 25 12.43 8.47 3.78
CA LEU A 25 11.80 9.67 4.31
C LEU A 25 10.44 9.37 4.97
N ALA A 26 10.44 8.46 5.95
CA ALA A 26 9.24 8.07 6.67
C ALA A 26 8.68 9.24 7.50
N VAL A 27 7.36 9.34 7.51
CA VAL A 27 6.58 10.29 8.31
C VAL A 27 6.05 9.61 9.58
N LEU A 28 5.63 8.33 9.51
CA LEU A 28 5.03 7.62 10.65
C LEU A 28 5.89 6.44 11.13
N HIS A 29 6.32 5.53 10.25
CA HIS A 29 7.04 4.29 10.62
C HIS A 29 8.47 4.48 11.18
N GLY A 30 8.86 5.72 11.47
CA GLY A 30 10.08 6.06 12.18
C GLY A 30 11.32 6.15 11.30
N LYS A 31 12.23 7.06 11.66
CA LYS A 31 13.42 7.42 10.86
C LYS A 31 14.47 6.31 10.74
N THR A 32 14.41 5.27 11.58
CA THR A 32 15.37 4.15 11.60
C THR A 32 14.87 2.93 10.86
N ARG A 33 13.59 2.89 10.47
CA ARG A 33 13.03 1.82 9.64
C ARG A 33 13.47 2.03 8.19
N ARG A 34 14.32 1.12 7.69
CA ARG A 34 14.69 1.12 6.27
C ARG A 34 13.43 0.99 5.42
N GLY A 35 13.27 1.92 4.48
CA GLY A 35 12.11 1.98 3.60
C GLY A 35 10.81 2.43 4.27
N GLY A 36 10.86 3.11 5.42
CA GLY A 36 9.67 3.49 6.19
C GLY A 36 8.57 4.21 5.40
N LEU A 37 8.90 5.04 4.40
CA LEU A 37 7.91 5.71 3.56
C LEU A 37 7.09 4.73 2.70
N VAL A 38 7.67 3.59 2.31
CA VAL A 38 6.94 2.53 1.59
C VAL A 38 5.84 1.95 2.48
N PHE A 39 6.11 1.80 3.78
CA PHE A 39 5.12 1.32 4.74
C PHE A 39 4.05 2.40 5.00
N ASP A 40 4.45 3.67 5.16
CA ASP A 40 3.52 4.79 5.31
C ASP A 40 2.56 4.91 4.10
N ALA A 41 3.10 4.79 2.88
CA ALA A 41 2.31 4.82 1.65
C ALA A 41 1.37 3.61 1.53
N ALA A 42 1.83 2.42 1.88
CA ALA A 42 1.01 1.20 1.84
C ALA A 42 -0.15 1.23 2.84
N ASP A 43 0.02 1.89 3.99
CA ASP A 43 -1.01 2.00 5.02
C ASP A 43 -2.26 2.76 4.54
N MET A 44 -2.15 3.59 3.48
CA MET A 44 -3.31 4.25 2.88
C MET A 44 -4.38 3.28 2.38
N ILE A 45 -4.01 2.05 2.02
CA ILE A 45 -4.92 1.06 1.41
C ILE A 45 -5.02 -0.25 2.17
N LYS A 46 -4.11 -0.55 3.11
CA LYS A 46 -4.04 -1.86 3.76
C LYS A 46 -5.33 -2.22 4.51
N ASP A 47 -5.81 -1.31 5.35
CA ASP A 47 -7.00 -1.57 6.15
C ASP A 47 -8.29 -1.53 5.31
N ALA A 48 -8.29 -0.74 4.23
CA ALA A 48 -9.44 -0.60 3.34
C ALA A 48 -9.59 -1.79 2.37
N LEU A 49 -8.48 -2.35 1.86
CA LEU A 49 -8.51 -3.32 0.76
C LEU A 49 -7.90 -4.67 1.14
N ILE A 50 -6.75 -4.69 1.82
CA ILE A 50 -6.04 -5.95 2.14
C ILE A 50 -6.69 -6.67 3.32
N LEU A 51 -7.02 -5.94 4.38
CA LEU A 51 -7.61 -6.49 5.60
C LEU A 51 -8.94 -7.20 5.33
N PRO A 52 -9.97 -6.57 4.73
CA PRO A 52 -11.25 -7.25 4.49
C PRO A 52 -11.08 -8.47 3.57
N GLN A 53 -10.28 -8.36 2.50
CA GLN A 53 -10.05 -9.50 1.60
C GLN A 53 -9.40 -10.68 2.32
N ALA A 54 -8.49 -10.42 3.27
CA ALA A 54 -7.87 -11.50 4.05
C ALA A 54 -8.89 -12.29 4.88
N PHE A 55 -9.89 -11.61 5.47
CA PHE A 55 -10.97 -12.28 6.19
C PHE A 55 -11.92 -13.02 5.26
N ILE A 56 -12.29 -12.42 4.11
CA ILE A 56 -13.14 -13.07 3.10
C ILE A 56 -12.48 -14.36 2.59
N SER A 57 -11.21 -14.30 2.18
CA SER A 57 -10.48 -15.48 1.70
C SER A 57 -10.31 -16.55 2.79
N SER A 58 -10.12 -16.14 4.05
CA SER A 58 -10.09 -17.09 5.17
C SER A 58 -11.42 -17.80 5.39
N LEU A 59 -12.55 -17.11 5.18
CA LEU A 59 -13.90 -17.71 5.30
C LEU A 59 -14.19 -18.67 4.14
N ASN A 60 -13.71 -18.36 2.94
CA ASN A 60 -13.90 -19.18 1.74
C ASN A 60 -12.97 -20.40 1.68
N GLY A 61 -11.91 -20.42 2.49
CA GLY A 61 -10.88 -21.46 2.42
C GLY A 61 -9.97 -21.32 1.20
N ASP A 62 -9.79 -20.09 0.72
CA ASP A 62 -8.95 -19.78 -0.44
C ASP A 62 -7.48 -20.15 -0.17
N GLU A 63 -6.82 -20.71 -1.19
CA GLU A 63 -5.38 -20.91 -1.16
C GLU A 63 -4.65 -19.56 -1.38
N VAL A 64 -3.34 -19.55 -1.12
CA VAL A 64 -2.52 -18.32 -1.19
C VAL A 64 -2.61 -17.63 -2.56
N ASN A 65 -2.68 -18.40 -3.65
CA ASN A 65 -2.76 -17.85 -5.01
C ASN A 65 -4.11 -17.19 -5.28
N ASP A 66 -5.20 -17.76 -4.77
CA ASP A 66 -6.56 -17.23 -4.92
C ASP A 66 -6.69 -15.93 -4.12
N PHE A 67 -6.23 -15.92 -2.86
CA PHE A 67 -6.15 -14.69 -2.06
C PHE A 67 -5.34 -13.59 -2.77
N ARG A 68 -4.18 -13.94 -3.36
CA ARG A 68 -3.36 -12.99 -4.11
C ARG A 68 -4.11 -12.44 -5.32
N HIS A 69 -4.83 -13.30 -6.04
CA HIS A 69 -5.61 -12.91 -7.21
C HIS A 69 -6.70 -11.91 -6.81
N HIS A 70 -7.50 -12.22 -5.80
CA HIS A 70 -8.55 -11.33 -5.31
C HIS A 70 -8.02 -10.00 -4.77
N CYS A 71 -6.88 -10.00 -4.07
CA CYS A 71 -6.22 -8.75 -3.70
C CYS A 71 -5.88 -7.91 -4.93
N ILE A 72 -5.32 -8.50 -5.99
CA ILE A 72 -4.96 -7.77 -7.22
C ILE A 72 -6.21 -7.23 -7.91
N GLU A 73 -7.29 -8.02 -8.01
CA GLU A 73 -8.56 -7.58 -8.59
C GLU A 73 -9.12 -6.36 -7.83
N ASN A 74 -9.16 -6.42 -6.50
CA ASN A 74 -9.60 -5.30 -5.67
C ASN A 74 -8.69 -4.07 -5.84
N LEU A 75 -7.37 -4.25 -5.79
CA LEU A 75 -6.40 -3.14 -5.96
C LEU A 75 -6.56 -2.46 -7.32
N LEU A 76 -6.87 -3.21 -8.38
CA LEU A 76 -7.16 -2.67 -9.71
C LEU A 76 -8.52 -1.96 -9.76
N GLN A 77 -9.57 -2.60 -9.25
CA GLN A 77 -10.93 -2.07 -9.25
C GLN A 77 -11.04 -0.73 -8.51
N PHE A 78 -10.28 -0.57 -7.42
CA PHE A 78 -10.27 0.64 -6.60
C PHE A 78 -9.11 1.59 -6.93
N GLU A 79 -8.38 1.37 -8.02
CA GLU A 79 -7.30 2.26 -8.49
C GLU A 79 -6.27 2.57 -7.38
N ALA A 80 -5.88 1.55 -6.62
CA ALA A 80 -5.13 1.72 -5.38
C ALA A 80 -3.76 2.42 -5.56
N LEU A 81 -3.12 2.26 -6.72
CA LEU A 81 -1.88 2.97 -7.03
C LEU A 81 -2.10 4.48 -7.19
N ASP A 82 -3.18 4.88 -7.87
CA ASP A 82 -3.53 6.29 -8.07
C ASP A 82 -3.89 6.95 -6.74
N ILE A 83 -4.62 6.24 -5.86
CA ILE A 83 -4.89 6.70 -4.49
C ILE A 83 -3.59 7.03 -3.74
N ILE A 84 -2.60 6.13 -3.81
CA ILE A 84 -1.31 6.34 -3.11
C ILE A 84 -0.54 7.52 -3.74
N ILE A 85 -0.49 7.60 -5.07
CA ILE A 85 0.23 8.67 -5.79
C ILE A 85 -0.38 10.04 -5.47
N GLU A 86 -1.70 10.18 -5.56
CA GLU A 86 -2.37 11.45 -5.28
C GLU A 86 -2.30 11.82 -3.80
N GLY A 87 -2.41 10.85 -2.89
CA GLY A 87 -2.20 11.06 -1.46
C GLY A 87 -0.80 11.61 -1.14
N LEU A 88 0.25 11.03 -1.73
CA LEU A 88 1.63 11.51 -1.57
C LEU A 88 1.84 12.91 -2.16
N LYS A 89 1.29 13.20 -3.35
CA LYS A 89 1.34 14.54 -3.96
C LYS A 89 0.66 15.58 -3.09
N GLN A 90 -0.54 15.28 -2.58
CA GLN A 90 -1.31 16.18 -1.74
C GLN A 90 -0.55 16.52 -0.45
N LEU A 91 0.01 15.52 0.23
CA LEU A 91 0.81 15.72 1.44
C LEU A 91 2.07 16.57 1.16
N ALA A 92 2.75 16.32 0.03
CA ALA A 92 3.92 17.09 -0.36
C ALA A 92 3.59 18.56 -0.66
N GLN A 93 2.44 18.84 -1.29
CA GLN A 93 1.98 20.20 -1.56
C GLN A 93 1.60 20.95 -0.28
N GLN A 94 0.89 20.30 0.64
CA GLN A 94 0.52 20.90 1.93
C GLN A 94 1.73 21.24 2.79
N GLY A 95 2.81 20.46 2.71
CA GLY A 95 4.05 20.75 3.45
C GLY A 95 4.89 21.88 2.84
N ALA A 96 4.55 22.38 1.66
CA ALA A 96 5.25 23.48 1.00
C ALA A 96 4.64 24.86 1.29
N GLU A 97 3.42 24.89 1.85
CA GLU A 97 2.76 26.10 2.37
C GLU A 97 3.22 26.42 3.81
#